data_AF-A0ABD3HHD2-F1
#
_entry.id   AF-A0ABD3HHD2-F1
#
_cell.length_a   1.000
_cell.length_b   1.000
_cell.length_c   1.000
_cell.angle_alpha   90.00
_cell.angle_beta   90.00
_cell.angle_gamma   90.00
#
_symmetry.space_group_name_H-M   'P 1'
#
loop_
_entity.id
_entity.type
_entity.pdbx_description
1 polymer ?
#
loop_
_entity_poly.entity_id
_entity_poly.type
_entity_poly.pdbx_seq_one_letter_code
_entity_poly.pdbx_strand_id
1 'polypeptide(L)'
;MVLGGRKLLVLDVNGLLLATYPKGKKRPDHPHDARVNKYRVYKRPGCEDFLRFCLENFIVGIWSSAQEDNVISLVDYIFQEFTDKEARNKLAFVWHQWHCSTTSLRDPENARKPLYLKELVNLWDRNDPHLPWQRGDYGPWNTVLVDDSPQKAVWNPPYTGIFPEPYKAIVPEDSYLLAGGEFQTYLKGLARAWNVQVYVKENPFGMPMIIARNLVQSFCRSSGAKGSAKSKKGVFAKANNSLSVATSSSGQQLDNNMLSSRKTSNTEAVNQLTLTQHEALQLR
;
A
#
# COMPACT_ATOMS: atom_id res chain seq x y z
N MET A 1 -7.11 19.51 12.29
CA MET A 1 -7.29 19.70 10.84
C MET A 1 -5.94 20.07 10.27
N VAL A 2 -5.43 19.31 9.30
CA VAL A 2 -4.16 19.63 8.63
C VAL A 2 -4.41 20.73 7.60
N LEU A 3 -3.59 21.77 7.63
CA LEU A 3 -3.57 22.84 6.64
C LEU A 3 -3.32 22.25 5.23
N GLY A 4 -4.37 22.15 4.40
CA GLY A 4 -4.26 21.84 2.97
C GLY A 4 -5.14 20.69 2.42
N GLY A 5 -5.79 19.87 3.25
CA GLY A 5 -6.88 18.95 2.85
C GLY A 5 -6.59 17.83 1.82
N ARG A 6 -5.40 17.77 1.21
CA ARG A 6 -5.02 16.74 0.22
C ARG A 6 -4.66 15.42 0.87
N LYS A 7 -4.96 14.32 0.19
CA LYS A 7 -4.65 12.95 0.62
C LYS A 7 -3.20 12.60 0.29
N LEU A 8 -2.64 11.66 1.04
CA LEU A 8 -1.33 11.08 0.76
C LEU A 8 -1.47 9.90 -0.20
N LEU A 9 -0.83 10.01 -1.36
CA LEU A 9 -0.76 8.98 -2.39
C LEU A 9 0.67 8.45 -2.45
N VAL A 10 0.85 7.20 -2.06
CA VAL A 10 2.15 6.52 -2.07
C VAL A 10 2.20 5.62 -3.31
N LEU A 11 3.19 5.82 -4.18
CA LEU A 11 3.31 5.10 -5.44
C LEU A 11 4.52 4.15 -5.42
N ASP A 12 4.31 2.90 -5.82
CA ASP A 12 5.42 2.02 -6.24
C ASP A 12 6.04 2.50 -7.56
N VAL A 13 7.23 2.00 -7.88
CA VAL A 13 7.96 2.39 -9.09
C VAL A 13 7.89 1.29 -10.15
N ASN A 14 8.57 0.18 -9.89
CA ASN A 14 8.64 -0.94 -10.83
C ASN A 14 7.33 -1.73 -10.82
N GLY A 15 6.75 -1.97 -11.99
CA GLY A 15 5.44 -2.60 -12.14
C GLY A 15 4.27 -1.62 -12.07
N LEU A 16 4.50 -0.37 -11.65
CA LEU A 16 3.48 0.69 -11.68
C LEU A 16 3.79 1.77 -12.71
N LEU A 17 4.90 2.51 -12.52
CA LEU A 17 5.28 3.66 -13.34
C LEU A 17 6.16 3.26 -14.54
N LEU A 18 6.93 2.19 -14.37
CA LEU A 18 7.84 1.65 -15.37
C LEU A 18 8.10 0.17 -15.11
N ALA A 19 8.74 -0.50 -16.07
CA ALA A 19 9.26 -1.84 -15.92
C ALA A 19 10.78 -1.85 -16.13
N THR A 20 11.49 -2.53 -15.23
CA THR A 20 12.95 -2.71 -15.30
C THR A 20 13.32 -4.14 -15.63
N TYR A 21 14.27 -4.31 -16.55
CA TYR A 21 14.78 -5.63 -16.94
C TYR A 21 16.32 -5.65 -16.79
N PRO A 22 16.87 -6.47 -15.88
CA PRO A 22 18.31 -6.61 -15.74
C PRO A 22 18.91 -7.33 -16.96
N LYS A 23 20.22 -7.17 -17.16
CA LYS A 23 20.95 -7.88 -18.22
C LYS A 23 20.75 -9.40 -18.11
N GLY A 24 20.52 -10.06 -19.26
CA GLY A 24 20.41 -11.51 -19.36
C GLY A 24 19.03 -12.09 -19.02
N LYS A 25 18.03 -11.27 -18.71
CA LYS A 25 16.63 -11.71 -18.62
C LYS A 25 15.90 -11.51 -19.95
N LYS A 26 14.85 -12.31 -20.19
CA LYS A 26 13.92 -12.10 -21.30
C LYS A 26 13.41 -10.66 -21.24
N ARG A 27 13.48 -9.96 -22.37
CA ARG A 27 13.12 -8.55 -22.51
C ARG A 27 12.07 -8.39 -23.60
N PRO A 28 11.35 -7.25 -23.62
CA PRO A 28 10.55 -6.87 -24.78
C PRO A 28 11.39 -6.82 -26.06
N ASP A 29 10.77 -7.13 -27.19
CA ASP A 29 11.43 -7.11 -28.50
C ASP A 29 11.56 -5.70 -29.10
N HIS A 30 10.98 -4.70 -28.44
CA HIS A 30 11.12 -3.29 -28.81
C HIS A 30 12.23 -2.57 -28.02
N PRO A 31 12.70 -1.40 -28.51
CA PRO A 31 13.69 -0.60 -27.81
C PRO A 31 13.27 -0.23 -26.39
N HIS A 32 14.25 -0.15 -25.50
CA HIS A 32 14.10 0.38 -24.15
C HIS A 32 14.24 1.89 -24.21
N ASP A 33 13.55 2.61 -23.32
CA ASP A 33 13.61 4.07 -23.27
C ASP A 33 14.94 4.56 -22.73
N ALA A 34 15.48 3.87 -21.73
CA ALA A 34 16.77 4.22 -21.13
C ALA A 34 17.48 3.03 -20.47
N ARG A 35 18.77 3.24 -20.21
CA ARG A 35 19.56 2.40 -19.30
C ARG A 35 19.81 3.19 -18.02
N VAL A 36 19.32 2.66 -16.90
CA VAL A 36 19.53 3.23 -15.57
C VAL A 36 20.23 2.17 -14.74
N ASN A 37 21.45 2.48 -14.27
CA ASN A 37 22.36 1.50 -13.67
C ASN A 37 22.49 0.24 -14.54
N LYS A 38 22.23 -0.95 -13.96
CA LYS A 38 22.28 -2.24 -14.66
C LYS A 38 20.97 -2.64 -15.38
N TYR A 39 19.96 -1.77 -15.37
CA TYR A 39 18.61 -2.06 -15.83
C TYR A 39 18.30 -1.38 -17.16
N ARG A 40 17.59 -2.10 -18.04
CA ARG A 40 16.86 -1.51 -19.16
C ARG A 40 15.49 -1.09 -18.65
N VAL A 41 15.12 0.15 -18.91
CA VAL A 41 13.90 0.78 -18.42
C VAL A 41 12.93 0.93 -19.57
N TYR A 42 11.68 0.58 -19.30
CA TYR A 42 10.53 0.78 -20.17
C TYR A 42 9.51 1.59 -19.39
N LYS A 43 9.27 2.85 -19.77
CA LYS A 43 8.28 3.73 -19.13
C LYS A 43 6.90 3.22 -19.46
N ARG A 44 5.99 3.23 -18.47
CA ARG A 44 4.60 2.89 -18.72
C ARG A 44 3.95 4.02 -19.53
N PRO A 45 3.18 3.73 -20.59
CA PRO A 45 2.49 4.76 -21.37
C PRO A 45 1.64 5.67 -20.46
N GLY A 46 1.79 7.00 -20.62
CA GLY A 46 1.08 7.99 -19.80
C GLY A 46 1.72 8.32 -18.44
N CYS A 47 2.86 7.73 -18.08
CA CYS A 47 3.49 7.91 -16.77
C CYS A 47 3.72 9.38 -16.37
N GLU A 48 4.17 10.23 -17.29
CA GLU A 48 4.41 11.64 -16.99
C GLU A 48 3.11 12.41 -16.69
N ASP A 49 2.11 12.33 -17.57
CA ASP A 49 0.81 12.98 -17.38
C ASP A 49 0.12 12.47 -16.11
N PHE A 50 0.25 11.18 -15.81
CA PHE A 50 -0.24 10.57 -14.59
C PHE A 50 0.42 11.16 -13.34
N LEU A 51 1.75 11.29 -13.32
CA LEU A 51 2.48 11.85 -12.18
C LEU A 51 2.19 13.34 -12.01
N ARG A 52 2.06 14.11 -13.10
CA ARG A 52 1.62 15.52 -13.04
C ARG A 52 0.24 15.63 -12.39
N PHE A 53 -0.73 14.84 -12.86
CA PHE A 53 -2.05 14.74 -12.24
C PHE A 53 -1.98 14.38 -10.74
N CYS A 54 -1.14 13.41 -10.36
CA CYS A 54 -1.00 13.01 -8.97
C CYS A 54 -0.46 14.16 -8.10
N LEU A 55 0.58 14.86 -8.55
CA LEU A 55 1.21 15.97 -7.83
C LEU A 55 0.27 17.18 -7.66
N GLU A 56 -0.64 17.39 -8.61
CA GLU A 56 -1.68 18.43 -8.52
C GLU A 56 -2.73 18.08 -7.45
N ASN A 57 -3.16 16.82 -7.39
CA ASN A 57 -4.33 16.41 -6.60
C ASN A 57 -4.01 15.82 -5.23
N PHE A 58 -2.76 15.38 -5.00
CA PHE A 58 -2.33 14.67 -3.80
C PHE A 58 -1.02 15.21 -3.25
N ILE A 59 -0.72 14.87 -1.99
CA ILE A 59 0.67 14.80 -1.53
C ILE A 59 1.20 13.45 -2.00
N VAL A 60 2.27 13.46 -2.80
CA VAL A 60 2.78 12.25 -3.45
C VAL A 60 4.10 11.84 -2.83
N GLY A 61 4.21 10.56 -2.48
CA GLY A 61 5.47 9.93 -2.09
C GLY A 61 5.79 8.73 -2.96
N ILE A 62 7.06 8.50 -3.24
CA ILE A 62 7.53 7.28 -3.90
C ILE A 62 7.98 6.29 -2.83
N TRP A 63 7.56 5.02 -2.94
CA TRP A 63 8.07 3.97 -2.07
C TRP A 63 8.34 2.71 -2.87
N SER A 64 9.61 2.29 -2.96
CA SER A 64 10.04 1.08 -3.66
C SER A 64 10.73 0.08 -2.72
N SER A 65 10.66 -1.21 -3.06
CA SER A 65 11.38 -2.29 -2.37
C SER A 65 12.78 -2.56 -2.94
N ALA A 66 13.25 -1.70 -3.85
CA ALA A 66 14.59 -1.77 -4.43
C ALA A 66 15.64 -1.02 -3.59
N GLN A 67 16.92 -1.29 -3.89
CA GLN A 67 18.06 -0.60 -3.27
C GLN A 67 18.03 0.90 -3.57
N GLU A 68 18.51 1.72 -2.62
CA GLU A 68 18.48 3.18 -2.69
C GLU A 68 19.01 3.74 -4.01
N ASP A 69 20.24 3.37 -4.38
CA ASP A 69 20.92 3.75 -5.62
C ASP A 69 20.03 3.57 -6.85
N ASN A 70 19.31 2.45 -6.92
CA ASN A 70 18.43 2.13 -8.04
C ASN A 70 17.14 2.94 -8.00
N VAL A 71 16.57 3.17 -6.82
CA VAL A 71 15.34 3.97 -6.68
C VAL A 71 15.61 5.43 -7.02
N ILE A 72 16.67 6.02 -6.47
CA ILE A 72 17.02 7.42 -6.73
C ILE A 72 17.29 7.63 -8.22
N SER A 73 18.15 6.82 -8.85
CA SER A 73 18.42 6.98 -10.29
C SER A 73 17.18 6.75 -11.17
N LEU A 74 16.27 5.85 -10.80
CA LEU A 74 15.03 5.63 -11.55
C LEU A 74 14.08 6.82 -11.41
N VAL A 75 13.93 7.37 -10.21
CA VAL A 75 13.08 8.56 -9.98
C VAL A 75 13.67 9.76 -10.71
N ASP A 76 14.98 9.99 -10.61
CA ASP A 76 15.65 11.06 -11.35
C ASP A 76 15.41 10.93 -12.86
N TYR A 77 15.55 9.71 -13.40
CA TYR A 77 15.26 9.42 -14.81
C TYR A 77 13.79 9.69 -15.19
N ILE A 78 12.82 9.30 -14.36
CA ILE A 78 11.40 9.57 -14.64
C ILE A 78 11.17 11.09 -14.77
N PHE A 79 11.71 11.87 -13.83
CA PHE A 79 11.44 13.31 -13.74
C PHE A 79 12.33 14.18 -14.64
N GLN A 80 13.48 13.69 -15.12
CA GLN A 80 14.39 14.50 -15.95
C GLN A 80 13.73 15.02 -17.23
N GLU A 81 12.79 14.24 -17.79
CA GLU A 81 12.11 14.52 -19.05
C GLU A 81 10.90 15.44 -18.87
N PHE A 82 10.45 15.68 -17.63
CA PHE A 82 9.30 16.53 -17.37
C PHE A 82 9.59 17.95 -17.82
N THR A 83 8.59 18.60 -18.42
CA THR A 83 8.66 20.04 -18.77
C THR A 83 8.82 20.91 -17.52
N ASP A 84 8.14 20.54 -16.43
CA ASP A 84 8.29 21.17 -15.12
C ASP A 84 9.50 20.58 -14.37
N LYS A 85 10.62 21.32 -14.37
CA LYS A 85 11.87 20.88 -13.74
C LYS A 85 11.81 20.82 -12.21
N GLU A 86 10.82 21.45 -11.59
CA GLU A 86 10.59 21.39 -10.15
C GLU A 86 9.68 20.24 -9.74
N ALA A 87 9.09 19.49 -10.70
CA ALA A 87 8.13 18.43 -10.42
C ALA A 87 8.70 17.35 -9.48
N ARG A 88 9.99 17.02 -9.63
CA ARG A 88 10.68 16.09 -8.73
C ARG A 88 10.68 16.57 -7.28
N ASN A 89 10.92 17.87 -7.06
CA ASN A 89 11.01 18.48 -5.74
C ASN A 89 9.64 18.61 -5.05
N LYS A 90 8.54 18.40 -5.79
CA LYS A 90 7.17 18.33 -5.24
C LYS A 90 6.85 16.99 -4.59
N LEU A 91 7.68 15.95 -4.79
CA LEU A 91 7.55 14.71 -4.04
C LEU A 91 7.83 14.94 -2.55
N ALA A 92 6.94 14.45 -1.70
CA ALA A 92 7.09 14.57 -0.25
C ALA A 92 8.21 13.68 0.31
N PHE A 93 8.46 12.54 -0.33
CA PHE A 93 9.55 11.63 0.00
C PHE A 93 9.85 10.66 -1.16
N VAL A 94 11.06 10.10 -1.13
CA VAL A 94 11.46 8.97 -1.99
C VAL A 94 12.05 7.87 -1.10
N TRP A 95 11.23 6.89 -0.76
CA TRP A 95 11.61 5.76 0.07
C TRP A 95 12.01 4.55 -0.77
N HIS A 96 13.09 3.90 -0.35
CA HIS A 96 13.64 2.67 -0.91
C HIS A 96 13.59 1.54 0.15
N GLN A 97 14.20 0.39 -0.15
CA GLN A 97 14.09 -0.83 0.66
C GLN A 97 14.39 -0.68 2.17
N TRP A 98 15.22 0.29 2.58
CA TRP A 98 15.58 0.46 3.99
C TRP A 98 14.40 0.95 4.84
N HIS A 99 13.41 1.55 4.17
CA HIS A 99 12.16 1.96 4.79
C HIS A 99 11.14 0.82 4.85
N CYS A 100 11.41 -0.31 4.19
CA CYS A 100 10.54 -1.49 4.25
C CYS A 100 10.86 -2.36 5.47
N SER A 101 9.83 -2.99 6.02
CA SER A 101 10.02 -4.07 6.98
C SER A 101 10.40 -5.36 6.27
N THR A 102 11.36 -6.08 6.82
CA THR A 102 11.81 -7.36 6.27
C THR A 102 11.05 -8.51 6.92
N THR A 103 10.64 -9.51 6.14
CA THR A 103 10.03 -10.74 6.65
C THR A 103 10.92 -11.95 6.40
N SER A 104 10.62 -13.07 7.06
CA SER A 104 11.25 -14.36 6.76
C SER A 104 10.70 -15.02 5.49
N LEU A 105 9.63 -14.48 4.90
CA LEU A 105 9.05 -14.98 3.66
C LEU A 105 9.91 -14.55 2.47
N ARG A 106 9.85 -15.30 1.37
CA ARG A 106 10.53 -14.93 0.11
C ARG A 106 9.58 -14.17 -0.80
N ASP A 107 10.14 -13.24 -1.55
CA ASP A 107 9.39 -12.52 -2.57
C ASP A 107 8.96 -13.50 -3.68
N PRO A 108 7.66 -13.51 -4.07
CA PRO A 108 7.15 -14.45 -5.08
C PRO A 108 7.81 -14.32 -6.46
N GLU A 109 8.26 -13.12 -6.83
CA GLU A 109 8.89 -12.84 -8.12
C GLU A 109 10.40 -13.05 -8.07
N ASN A 110 11.00 -12.97 -6.88
CA ASN A 110 12.42 -13.21 -6.68
C ASN A 110 12.68 -13.93 -5.35
N ALA A 111 12.70 -15.26 -5.41
CA ALA A 111 12.94 -16.12 -4.25
C ALA A 111 14.28 -15.89 -3.52
N ARG A 112 15.22 -15.13 -4.09
CA ARG A 112 16.51 -14.79 -3.46
C ARG A 112 16.41 -13.61 -2.49
N LYS A 113 15.37 -12.78 -2.57
CA LYS A 113 15.17 -11.65 -1.66
C LYS A 113 14.04 -11.93 -0.67
N PRO A 114 14.09 -11.37 0.55
CA PRO A 114 12.94 -11.43 1.45
C PRO A 114 11.75 -10.67 0.86
N LEU A 115 10.55 -11.03 1.29
CA LEU A 115 9.37 -10.20 1.05
C LEU A 115 9.48 -8.96 1.94
N TYR A 116 9.61 -7.81 1.28
CA TYR A 116 9.62 -6.49 1.91
C TYR A 116 8.20 -5.95 2.03
N LEU A 117 7.85 -5.46 3.23
CA LEU A 117 6.55 -4.87 3.51
C LEU A 117 6.64 -3.34 3.55
N LYS A 118 5.61 -2.69 3.01
CA LYS A 118 5.45 -1.23 3.00
C LYS A 118 4.37 -0.86 4.02
N GLU A 119 4.79 -0.76 5.28
CA GLU A 119 3.89 -0.51 6.40
C GLU A 119 3.57 0.99 6.52
N LEU A 120 2.36 1.40 6.14
CA LEU A 120 1.94 2.80 6.14
C LEU A 120 2.02 3.47 7.52
N VAL A 121 1.99 2.69 8.60
CA VAL A 121 2.20 3.19 9.96
C VAL A 121 3.53 3.94 10.12
N ASN A 122 4.57 3.57 9.36
CA ASN A 122 5.85 4.28 9.38
C ASN A 122 5.74 5.73 8.90
N LEU A 123 4.79 6.02 8.00
CA LEU A 123 4.49 7.38 7.53
C LEU A 123 3.65 8.15 8.55
N TRP A 124 2.67 7.47 9.18
CA TRP A 124 1.73 8.07 10.13
C TRP A 124 2.38 8.42 11.46
N ASP A 125 3.24 7.52 11.97
CA ASP A 125 4.01 7.75 13.20
C ASP A 125 5.23 8.64 12.96
N ARG A 126 5.49 9.04 11.70
CA ARG A 126 6.58 9.93 11.31
C ARG A 126 7.94 9.39 11.76
N ASN A 127 8.19 8.11 11.49
CA ASN A 127 9.44 7.43 11.84
C ASN A 127 10.66 8.04 11.13
N ASP A 128 10.42 8.70 9.99
CA ASP A 128 11.39 9.57 9.33
C ASP A 128 11.11 11.04 9.74
N PRO A 129 12.05 11.70 10.46
CA PRO A 129 11.88 13.07 10.92
C PRO A 129 11.90 14.10 9.78
N HIS A 130 12.29 13.73 8.56
CA HIS A 130 12.29 14.61 7.39
C HIS A 130 10.95 14.69 6.67
N LEU A 131 9.95 13.90 7.06
CA LEU A 131 8.62 13.99 6.48
C LEU A 131 7.97 15.36 6.75
N PRO A 132 7.29 15.96 5.75
CA PRO A 132 6.82 17.35 5.79
C PRO A 132 5.50 17.55 6.56
N TRP A 133 5.07 16.57 7.33
CA TRP A 133 3.85 16.62 8.16
C TRP A 133 4.15 16.20 9.59
N GLN A 134 3.20 16.44 10.49
CA GLN A 134 3.26 16.01 11.89
C GLN A 134 2.53 14.68 12.10
N ARG A 135 2.86 13.99 13.20
CA ARG A 135 2.15 12.78 13.60
C ARG A 135 0.66 13.08 13.78
N GLY A 136 -0.21 12.28 13.17
CA GLY A 136 -1.66 12.46 13.19
C GLY A 136 -2.22 13.27 12.02
N ASP A 137 -1.36 13.90 11.20
CA ASP A 137 -1.80 14.58 9.97
C ASP A 137 -2.26 13.59 8.90
N TYR A 138 -1.58 12.44 8.84
CA TYR A 138 -1.92 11.33 7.98
C TYR A 138 -2.23 10.08 8.77
N GLY A 139 -3.17 9.30 8.24
CA GLY A 139 -3.63 8.04 8.78
C GLY A 139 -4.38 7.24 7.72
N PRO A 140 -5.04 6.14 8.10
CA PRO A 140 -5.75 5.28 7.15
C PRO A 140 -6.90 6.00 6.41
N TRP A 141 -7.51 7.02 7.01
CA TRP A 141 -8.62 7.78 6.40
C TRP A 141 -8.21 8.70 5.24
N ASN A 142 -6.92 9.02 5.08
CA ASN A 142 -6.43 9.95 4.07
C ASN A 142 -5.12 9.51 3.38
N THR A 143 -4.69 8.25 3.55
CA THR A 143 -3.48 7.69 2.93
C THR A 143 -3.82 6.45 2.11
N VAL A 144 -3.31 6.36 0.89
CA VAL A 144 -3.41 5.16 0.06
C VAL A 144 -2.06 4.76 -0.52
N LEU A 145 -1.78 3.45 -0.54
CA LEU A 145 -0.66 2.84 -1.24
C LEU A 145 -1.13 2.29 -2.60
N VAL A 146 -0.44 2.65 -3.67
CA VAL A 146 -0.61 2.05 -5.00
C VAL A 146 0.61 1.19 -5.29
N ASP A 147 0.42 -0.11 -5.32
CA ASP A 147 1.50 -1.10 -5.47
C ASP A 147 0.98 -2.29 -6.29
N ASP A 148 1.78 -2.82 -7.20
CA ASP A 148 1.37 -3.97 -8.02
C ASP A 148 1.36 -5.30 -7.24
N SER A 149 1.81 -5.29 -5.99
CA SER A 149 2.03 -6.48 -5.18
C SER A 149 1.23 -6.42 -3.88
N PRO A 150 -0.01 -6.96 -3.84
CA PRO A 150 -0.86 -6.96 -2.65
C PRO A 150 -0.18 -7.48 -1.37
N GLN A 151 0.71 -8.46 -1.50
CA GLN A 151 1.46 -9.04 -0.39
C GLN A 151 2.39 -8.04 0.34
N LYS A 152 2.86 -6.97 -0.32
CA LYS A 152 3.72 -5.95 0.31
C LYS A 152 2.92 -5.07 1.29
N ALA A 153 1.60 -5.01 1.15
CA ALA A 153 0.69 -4.21 1.97
C ALA A 153 -0.06 -5.01 3.05
N VAL A 154 0.30 -6.29 3.24
CA VAL A 154 -0.47 -7.26 4.03
C VAL A 154 -0.71 -6.88 5.51
N TRP A 155 0.10 -5.99 6.07
CA TRP A 155 -0.04 -5.49 7.45
C TRP A 155 -0.69 -4.12 7.55
N ASN A 156 -1.01 -3.50 6.41
CA ASN A 156 -1.75 -2.25 6.41
C ASN A 156 -3.24 -2.51 6.72
N PRO A 157 -3.93 -1.54 7.34
CA PRO A 157 -5.38 -1.62 7.52
C PRO A 157 -6.12 -1.88 6.19
N PRO A 158 -7.25 -2.60 6.20
CA PRO A 158 -8.04 -2.83 5.01
C PRO A 158 -8.38 -1.53 4.27
N TYR A 159 -8.49 -1.60 2.95
CA TYR A 159 -8.89 -0.48 2.09
C TYR A 159 -7.95 0.74 2.12
N THR A 160 -6.68 0.54 2.50
CA THR A 160 -5.61 1.56 2.38
C THR A 160 -4.65 1.29 1.21
N GLY A 161 -5.01 0.35 0.34
CA GLY A 161 -4.21 -0.03 -0.82
C GLY A 161 -5.05 -0.21 -2.08
N ILE A 162 -4.48 0.15 -3.22
CA ILE A 162 -5.00 -0.10 -4.57
C ILE A 162 -3.95 -0.92 -5.31
N PHE A 163 -4.35 -2.03 -5.92
CA PHE A 163 -3.40 -3.00 -6.46
C PHE A 163 -3.56 -3.20 -7.98
N PRO A 164 -2.96 -2.34 -8.81
CA PRO A 164 -2.93 -2.51 -10.27
C PRO A 164 -2.39 -3.86 -10.70
N GLU A 165 -2.83 -4.33 -11.87
CA GLU A 165 -2.08 -5.35 -12.61
C GLU A 165 -0.67 -4.83 -12.93
N PRO A 166 0.38 -5.65 -12.74
CA PRO A 166 1.76 -5.22 -12.91
C PRO A 166 2.04 -4.89 -14.37
N TYR A 167 2.61 -3.71 -14.61
CA TYR A 167 3.09 -3.31 -15.91
C TYR A 167 4.28 -4.18 -16.33
N LYS A 168 4.07 -4.94 -17.40
CA LYS A 168 5.09 -5.75 -18.04
C LYS A 168 5.22 -5.27 -19.48
N ALA A 169 6.27 -4.49 -19.76
CA ALA A 169 6.55 -3.97 -21.11
C ALA A 169 6.66 -5.03 -22.22
N ILE A 170 6.66 -6.33 -21.89
CA ILE A 170 6.56 -7.41 -22.89
C ILE A 170 5.17 -7.42 -23.54
N VAL A 171 4.15 -6.90 -22.85
CA VAL A 171 2.81 -6.66 -23.38
C VAL A 171 2.78 -5.23 -23.92
N PRO A 172 2.69 -5.03 -25.24
CA PRO A 172 2.86 -3.71 -25.85
C PRO A 172 1.66 -2.78 -25.64
N GLU A 173 0.46 -3.32 -25.44
CA GLU A 173 -0.75 -2.55 -25.16
C GLU A 173 -0.93 -2.31 -23.65
N ASP A 174 -0.68 -1.09 -23.17
CA ASP A 174 -1.05 -0.65 -21.82
C ASP A 174 -1.61 0.77 -21.89
N SER A 175 -2.85 0.94 -21.42
CA SER A 175 -3.54 2.22 -21.34
C SER A 175 -3.81 2.67 -19.91
N TYR A 176 -3.25 1.97 -18.91
CA TYR A 176 -3.67 2.06 -17.52
C TYR A 176 -3.40 3.44 -16.90
N LEU A 177 -2.30 4.10 -17.27
CA LEU A 177 -1.95 5.44 -16.81
C LEU A 177 -2.34 6.56 -17.79
N LEU A 178 -3.02 6.24 -18.90
CA LEU A 178 -3.41 7.28 -19.86
C LEU A 178 -4.44 8.24 -19.25
N ALA A 179 -4.31 9.52 -19.63
CA ALA A 179 -5.23 10.56 -19.21
C ALA A 179 -6.67 10.23 -19.63
N GLY A 180 -7.63 10.52 -18.75
CA GLY A 180 -9.04 10.17 -18.98
C GLY A 180 -9.39 8.69 -18.78
N GLY A 181 -8.40 7.82 -18.55
CA GLY A 181 -8.61 6.40 -18.27
C GLY A 181 -9.32 6.13 -16.93
N GLU A 182 -9.71 4.88 -16.73
CA GLU A 182 -10.46 4.44 -15.54
C GLU A 182 -9.69 4.70 -14.25
N PHE A 183 -8.38 4.45 -14.23
CA PHE A 183 -7.58 4.64 -13.02
C PHE A 183 -7.43 6.12 -12.64
N GLN A 184 -7.24 7.01 -13.61
CA GLN A 184 -7.24 8.45 -13.33
C GLN A 184 -8.62 8.92 -12.82
N THR A 185 -9.71 8.41 -13.41
CA THR A 185 -11.08 8.71 -12.98
C THR A 185 -11.33 8.23 -11.55
N TYR A 186 -10.85 7.05 -11.21
CA TYR A 186 -10.88 6.52 -9.85
C TYR A 186 -10.15 7.43 -8.85
N LEU A 187 -8.92 7.83 -9.17
CA LEU A 187 -8.15 8.73 -8.31
C LEU A 187 -8.79 10.12 -8.19
N LYS A 188 -9.48 10.63 -9.23
CA LYS A 188 -10.26 11.87 -9.14
C LYS A 188 -11.41 11.75 -8.13
N GLY A 189 -12.06 10.60 -8.04
CA GLY A 189 -13.07 10.33 -7.02
C GLY A 189 -12.45 10.22 -5.64
N LEU A 190 -11.35 9.47 -5.51
CA LEU A 190 -10.60 9.31 -4.27
C LEU A 190 -10.12 10.65 -3.71
N ALA A 191 -9.59 11.55 -4.55
CA ALA A 191 -9.14 12.88 -4.14
C ALA A 191 -10.24 13.66 -3.42
N ARG A 192 -11.50 13.55 -3.90
CA ARG A 192 -12.69 14.23 -3.37
C ARG A 192 -13.36 13.50 -2.21
N ALA A 193 -13.09 12.21 -2.04
CA ALA A 193 -13.71 11.41 -0.99
C ALA A 193 -13.41 11.98 0.41
N TRP A 194 -14.36 11.94 1.32
CA TRP A 194 -14.12 12.38 2.70
C TRP A 194 -13.22 11.40 3.47
N ASN A 195 -13.23 10.11 3.09
CA ASN A 195 -12.44 9.04 3.71
C ASN A 195 -11.99 8.02 2.66
N VAL A 196 -10.69 7.75 2.64
CA VAL A 196 -10.04 6.80 1.71
C VAL A 196 -10.56 5.38 1.88
N GLN A 197 -10.64 4.87 3.12
CA GLN A 197 -11.05 3.48 3.35
C GLN A 197 -12.49 3.23 2.92
N VAL A 198 -13.39 4.18 3.17
CA VAL A 198 -14.79 4.09 2.74
C VAL A 198 -14.85 4.08 1.21
N TYR A 199 -14.16 5.01 0.56
CA TYR A 199 -14.16 5.09 -0.91
C TYR A 199 -13.59 3.83 -1.56
N VAL A 200 -12.45 3.32 -1.08
CA VAL A 200 -11.80 2.12 -1.63
C VAL A 200 -12.64 0.87 -1.36
N LYS A 201 -13.36 0.80 -0.24
CA LYS A 201 -14.28 -0.30 0.07
C LYS A 201 -15.49 -0.31 -0.89
N GLU A 202 -16.09 0.85 -1.14
CA GLU A 202 -17.28 1.00 -1.99
C GLU A 202 -16.95 0.95 -3.47
N ASN A 203 -15.70 1.26 -3.83
CA ASN A 203 -15.20 1.27 -5.20
C ASN A 203 -13.92 0.42 -5.25
N PRO A 204 -14.02 -0.93 -5.25
CA PRO A 204 -12.85 -1.78 -5.39
C PRO A 204 -12.19 -1.59 -6.76
N PHE A 205 -10.86 -1.47 -6.81
CA PHE A 205 -10.11 -1.26 -8.06
C PHE A 205 -8.84 -2.12 -8.07
N GLY A 206 -8.61 -2.84 -9.17
CA GLY A 206 -7.46 -3.74 -9.33
C GLY A 206 -7.62 -5.07 -8.58
N MET A 207 -6.49 -5.69 -8.27
CA MET A 207 -6.42 -6.96 -7.55
C MET A 207 -6.92 -6.84 -6.10
N PRO A 208 -7.50 -7.92 -5.55
CA PRO A 208 -7.93 -7.93 -4.16
C PRO A 208 -6.73 -7.88 -3.20
N MET A 209 -6.91 -7.19 -2.08
CA MET A 209 -5.93 -7.21 -0.99
C MET A 209 -5.75 -8.63 -0.45
N ILE A 210 -4.50 -9.02 -0.20
CA ILE A 210 -4.19 -10.25 0.52
C ILE A 210 -4.22 -9.94 2.02
N ILE A 211 -5.09 -10.61 2.77
CA ILE A 211 -5.06 -10.56 4.24
C ILE A 211 -3.96 -11.48 4.80
N ALA A 212 -3.38 -11.10 5.94
CA ALA A 212 -2.24 -11.81 6.55
C ALA A 212 -2.44 -13.33 6.72
N ARG A 213 -3.66 -13.74 7.09
CA ARG A 213 -4.02 -15.17 7.22
C ARG A 213 -3.84 -15.92 5.90
N ASN A 214 -4.24 -15.32 4.78
CA ASN A 214 -4.16 -15.93 3.46
C ASN A 214 -2.71 -15.99 2.96
N LEU A 215 -1.90 -14.97 3.26
CA LEU A 215 -0.48 -14.97 2.90
C LEU A 215 0.28 -16.12 3.59
N VAL A 216 0.07 -16.30 4.90
CA VAL A 216 0.70 -17.38 5.67
C VAL A 216 0.22 -18.75 5.19
N GLN A 217 -1.06 -18.91 4.88
CA GLN A 217 -1.60 -20.16 4.36
C GLN A 217 -1.06 -20.50 2.97
N SER A 218 -1.00 -19.52 2.06
CA SER A 218 -0.40 -19.69 0.72
C SER A 218 1.05 -20.13 0.84
N PHE A 219 1.82 -19.48 1.71
CA PHE A 219 3.22 -19.86 1.94
C PHE A 219 3.38 -21.26 2.54
N CYS A 220 2.55 -21.64 3.52
CA CYS A 220 2.57 -22.99 4.10
C CYS A 220 2.29 -24.08 3.05
N ARG A 221 1.39 -23.81 2.08
CA ARG A 221 1.03 -24.75 1.01
C ARG A 221 2.15 -24.88 -0.03
N SER A 222 2.78 -23.78 -0.42
CA SER A 222 3.85 -23.78 -1.42
C SER A 222 5.17 -24.35 -0.91
N SER A 223 5.39 -24.39 0.41
CA SER A 223 6.68 -24.78 0.99
C SER A 223 6.84 -26.28 1.26
N GLY A 224 5.78 -27.10 1.19
CA GLY A 224 5.84 -28.54 1.50
C GLY A 224 6.46 -28.91 2.86
N ALA A 225 6.68 -27.94 3.77
CA ALA A 225 7.55 -28.10 4.92
C ALA A 225 6.78 -27.96 6.24
N LYS A 226 6.90 -29.00 7.06
CA LYS A 226 6.57 -29.02 8.49
C LYS A 226 7.38 -27.94 9.23
N GLY A 227 6.89 -26.70 9.28
CA GLY A 227 7.52 -25.61 10.05
C GLY A 227 7.14 -25.65 11.53
N SER A 228 8.14 -25.52 12.42
CA SER A 228 7.98 -25.61 13.88
C SER A 228 7.04 -24.54 14.46
N ALA A 229 6.33 -24.88 15.54
CA ALA A 229 5.27 -24.08 16.15
C ALA A 229 5.69 -22.67 16.63
N LYS A 230 7.00 -22.39 16.76
CA LYS A 230 7.52 -21.07 17.18
C LYS A 230 7.38 -19.99 16.11
N SER A 231 7.58 -20.32 14.83
CA SER A 231 7.43 -19.35 13.71
C SER A 231 5.97 -18.92 13.49
N LYS A 232 5.02 -19.79 13.85
CA LYS A 232 3.58 -19.53 13.73
C LYS A 232 3.07 -18.54 14.78
N LYS A 233 3.66 -18.45 15.97
CA LYS A 233 3.12 -17.55 17.03
C LYS A 233 3.39 -16.06 16.77
N GLY A 234 4.57 -15.69 16.23
CA GLY A 234 4.93 -14.28 16.03
C GLY A 234 4.16 -13.57 14.91
N VAL A 235 3.87 -14.28 13.81
CA VAL A 235 3.13 -13.72 12.67
C VAL A 235 1.64 -13.54 12.99
N PHE A 236 1.04 -14.48 13.73
CA PHE A 236 -0.36 -14.41 14.14
C PHE A 236 -0.61 -13.36 15.24
N ALA A 237 0.36 -13.13 16.14
CA ALA A 237 0.24 -12.10 17.18
C ALA A 237 0.19 -10.66 16.60
N LYS A 238 1.00 -10.35 15.59
CA LYS A 238 0.94 -9.05 14.90
C LYS A 238 -0.34 -8.88 14.08
N ALA A 239 -0.80 -9.92 13.39
CA ALA A 239 -2.03 -9.87 12.59
C ALA A 239 -3.30 -9.61 13.44
N ASN A 240 -3.35 -10.15 14.65
CA ASN A 240 -4.48 -9.90 15.56
C ASN A 240 -4.46 -8.48 16.14
N ASN A 241 -3.27 -7.90 16.36
CA ASN A 241 -3.14 -6.55 16.91
C ASN A 241 -3.49 -5.46 15.89
N SER A 242 -3.21 -5.68 14.60
CA SER A 242 -3.63 -4.77 13.53
C SER A 242 -5.15 -4.78 13.29
N LEU A 243 -5.84 -5.91 13.55
CA LEU A 243 -7.30 -5.95 13.58
C LEU A 243 -7.90 -5.19 14.79
N SER A 244 -7.28 -5.27 15.97
CA SER A 244 -7.80 -4.60 17.17
C SER A 244 -7.63 -3.09 17.15
N VAL A 245 -6.55 -2.57 16.56
CA VAL A 245 -6.35 -1.11 16.38
C VAL A 245 -7.41 -0.53 15.44
N ALA A 246 -7.87 -1.29 14.44
CA ALA A 246 -8.96 -0.88 13.54
C ALA A 246 -10.33 -0.80 14.24
N THR A 247 -10.54 -1.54 15.34
CA THR A 247 -11.79 -1.51 16.11
C THR A 247 -11.81 -0.45 17.23
N SER A 248 -10.64 0.04 17.67
CA SER A 248 -10.56 1.03 18.76
C SER A 248 -10.66 2.49 18.30
N SER A 249 -10.53 2.78 16.99
CA SER A 249 -10.58 4.15 16.45
C SER A 249 -11.99 4.64 16.07
N SER A 250 -13.05 3.88 16.39
CA SER A 250 -14.46 4.26 16.17
C SER A 250 -15.17 4.84 17.41
N GLY A 251 -14.45 5.09 18.51
CA GLY A 251 -15.00 5.78 19.70
C GLY A 251 -14.70 7.28 19.66
N GLN A 252 -15.58 8.08 19.05
CA GLN A 252 -15.59 9.53 19.30
C GLN A 252 -15.93 9.80 20.77
N GLN A 253 -15.11 10.66 21.40
CA GLN A 253 -15.45 11.34 22.64
C GLN A 253 -16.80 12.02 22.50
N LEU A 254 -17.79 11.53 23.24
CA LEU A 254 -18.97 12.31 23.58
C LEU A 254 -18.76 12.85 25.00
N ASP A 255 -18.81 14.17 25.12
CA ASP A 255 -18.90 14.90 26.36
C ASP A 255 -19.98 14.30 27.27
N ASN A 256 -19.63 14.00 28.52
CA ASN A 256 -20.60 13.72 29.57
C ASN A 256 -20.25 14.53 30.80
N ASN A 257 -20.83 15.73 30.85
CA ASN A 257 -21.15 16.36 32.11
C ASN A 257 -22.51 15.80 32.57
N MET A 258 -22.60 15.50 33.86
CA MET A 258 -23.81 15.21 34.65
C MET A 258 -24.28 13.75 34.84
N LEU A 259 -24.47 13.43 36.14
CA LEU A 259 -25.30 12.36 36.76
C LEU A 259 -24.67 10.97 37.00
N SER A 260 -23.97 10.90 38.14
CA SER A 260 -24.39 10.16 39.34
C SER A 260 -25.16 8.84 39.17
N SER A 261 -24.58 7.79 39.77
CA SER A 261 -25.21 6.61 40.38
C SER A 261 -25.69 5.47 39.46
N ARG A 262 -24.89 4.40 39.37
CA ARG A 262 -25.19 3.06 39.92
C ARG A 262 -24.13 2.06 39.48
N LYS A 263 -23.41 1.50 40.46
CA LYS A 263 -22.64 0.27 40.31
C LYS A 263 -23.61 -0.89 40.09
N THR A 264 -23.47 -1.69 39.03
CA THR A 264 -23.77 -3.13 39.02
C THR A 264 -23.06 -3.83 37.83
N SER A 265 -22.28 -4.85 38.21
CA SER A 265 -21.72 -6.01 37.48
C SER A 265 -21.63 -6.03 35.95
N ASN A 266 -20.38 -6.02 35.46
CA ASN A 266 -19.98 -6.15 34.06
C ASN A 266 -19.70 -7.62 33.64
N THR A 267 -20.55 -8.58 34.04
CA THR A 267 -20.29 -10.01 33.83
C THR A 267 -21.34 -10.75 32.99
N GLU A 268 -22.44 -10.10 32.58
CA GLU A 268 -23.51 -10.76 31.80
C GLU A 268 -23.56 -10.36 30.32
N ALA A 269 -22.83 -9.33 29.89
CA ALA A 269 -22.83 -8.89 28.48
C ALA A 269 -21.87 -9.69 27.56
N VAL A 270 -20.95 -10.48 28.12
CA VAL A 270 -19.96 -11.25 27.35
C VAL A 270 -20.50 -12.63 26.92
N ASN A 271 -21.56 -13.13 27.55
CA ASN A 271 -22.12 -14.46 27.26
C ASN A 271 -23.31 -14.49 26.28
N GLN A 272 -23.75 -13.35 25.74
CA GLN A 272 -24.79 -13.33 24.70
C GLN A 272 -24.28 -13.13 23.27
N LEU A 273 -22.99 -12.87 23.07
CA LEU A 273 -22.38 -12.74 21.73
C LEU A 273 -21.76 -14.05 21.21
N THR A 274 -21.71 -15.10 22.03
CA THR A 274 -21.16 -16.42 21.67
C THR A 274 -22.21 -17.46 21.30
N LEU A 275 -23.51 -17.14 21.42
CA LEU A 275 -24.61 -18.07 21.12
C LEU A 275 -25.28 -17.89 19.75
N THR A 276 -24.98 -16.83 19.00
CA THR A 276 -25.57 -16.59 17.67
C THR A 276 -24.66 -16.96 16.49
N GLN A 277 -23.43 -17.45 16.75
CA GLN A 277 -22.54 -17.94 15.69
C GLN A 277 -22.59 -19.46 15.47
N HIS A 278 -23.31 -20.23 16.31
CA HIS A 278 -23.38 -21.68 16.13
C HIS A 278 -24.58 -22.18 15.31
N GLU A 279 -25.60 -21.36 15.04
CA GLU A 279 -26.80 -21.77 14.29
C GLU A 279 -26.79 -21.41 12.79
N ALA A 280 -25.82 -20.63 12.29
CA ALA A 280 -25.76 -20.26 10.87
C ALA A 280 -24.99 -21.28 9.97
N LEU A 281 -24.72 -22.50 10.46
CA LEU A 281 -23.97 -23.54 9.73
C LEU A 281 -24.75 -24.83 9.48
N GLN A 282 -26.09 -24.82 9.61
CA GLN A 282 -26.95 -25.99 9.34
C GLN A 282 -28.12 -25.72 8.38
N LEU A 283 -27.93 -24.87 7.37
CA LEU A 283 -28.81 -24.85 6.21
C LEU A 283 -27.96 -24.93 4.93
N ARG A 284 -27.85 -26.17 4.43
CA ARG A 284 -27.59 -26.47 3.01
C ARG A 284 -28.87 -26.27 2.22
#